data_AF-A0A1F4D9W9-F1
#
_entry.id   AF-A0A1F4D9W9-F1
#
_cell.length_a   1.000
_cell.length_b   1.000
_cell.length_c   1.000
_cell.angle_alpha   90.00
_cell.angle_beta   90.00
_cell.angle_gamma   90.00
#
_symmetry.space_group_name_H-M   'P 1'
#
loop_
_entity.id
_entity.type
_entity.pdbx_description
1 polymer ?
#
loop_
_entity_poly.entity_id
_entity_poly.type
_entity_poly.pdbx_seq_one_letter_code
_entity_poly.pdbx_strand_id
1 'polypeptide(L)' 'MIAINVLADSASLRQWEEYWRSVGGEDVLFAEDARGEAVAGFNIRAAGTKIIIDRAGQIIFRDSRITPYEQLRALVERVL' A
#
# COMPACT_ATOMS: atom_id res chain seq x y z
N MET A 1 7.22 -0.42 10.73
CA MET A 1 5.92 0.07 10.22
C MET A 1 5.93 -0.15 8.73
N ILE A 2 4.81 -0.60 8.18
CA ILE A 2 4.67 -0.90 6.76
C ILE A 2 3.41 -0.17 6.28
N ALA A 3 3.55 0.60 5.20
CA ALA A 3 2.42 1.15 4.47
C ALA A 3 2.19 0.29 3.24
N ILE A 4 0.97 -0.22 3.07
CA ILE A 4 0.62 -1.11 1.96
C ILE A 4 -0.38 -0.37 1.06
N ASN A 5 -0.08 -0.32 -0.23
CA ASN A 5 -1.01 0.07 -1.27
C ASN A 5 -1.41 -1.17 -2.06
N VAL A 6 -2.71 -1.49 -2.07
CA VAL A 6 -3.22 -2.68 -2.76
C VAL A 6 -3.82 -2.27 -4.10
N LEU A 7 -3.25 -2.80 -5.17
CA LEU A 7 -3.71 -2.62 -6.55
C LEU A 7 -4.29 -3.93 -7.07
N ALA A 8 -5.46 -3.87 -7.69
CA ALA A 8 -6.06 -5.00 -8.40
C ALA A 8 -6.01 -4.67 -9.90
N ASP A 9 -4.93 -5.08 -10.57
CA ASP A 9 -4.73 -4.86 -12.00
C ASP A 9 -4.25 -6.15 -12.68
N SER A 10 -4.51 -6.26 -13.98
CA SER A 10 -4.08 -7.32 -14.89
C SER A 10 -2.59 -7.31 -15.23
N ALA A 11 -1.87 -6.23 -14.88
CA ALA A 11 -0.44 -6.12 -15.07
C ALA A 11 0.33 -7.02 -14.09
N SER A 12 1.34 -7.73 -14.59
CA SER A 12 2.26 -8.51 -13.77
C SER A 12 3.05 -7.62 -12.81
N LEU A 13 3.52 -8.19 -11.69
CA LEU A 13 4.39 -7.49 -10.74
C LEU A 13 5.58 -6.80 -11.44
N ARG A 14 6.23 -7.50 -12.36
CA ARG A 14 7.38 -6.97 -13.13
C ARG A 14 7.02 -5.71 -13.93
N GLN A 15 5.86 -5.69 -14.58
CA GLN A 15 5.43 -4.51 -15.34
C GLN A 15 5.21 -3.30 -14.42
N TRP A 16 4.68 -3.54 -13.22
CA TRP A 16 4.51 -2.50 -12.21
C TRP A 16 5.85 -1.96 -11.70
N GLU A 17 6.80 -2.84 -11.40
CA GLU A 17 8.16 -2.44 -10.99
C GLU A 17 8.86 -1.60 -12.06
N GLU A 18 8.78 -2.03 -13.32
CA GLU A 18 9.35 -1.31 -14.46
C GLU A 18 8.69 0.07 -14.64
N TYR A 19 7.36 0.15 -14.56
CA TYR A 19 6.62 1.42 -14.61
C TYR A 19 7.07 2.37 -13.50
N TRP A 20 7.08 1.93 -12.25
CA TRP A 20 7.42 2.80 -11.13
C TRP A 20 8.86 3.30 -11.18
N ARG A 21 9.81 2.46 -11.59
CA ARG A 21 11.19 2.92 -11.85
C ARG A 21 11.23 4.01 -12.92
N SER A 22 10.45 3.89 -13.99
CA SER A 22 10.42 4.88 -15.08
C SER A 22 9.93 6.27 -14.64
N VAL A 23 9.19 6.37 -13.53
CA VAL A 23 8.65 7.62 -12.97
C VAL A 23 9.35 8.05 -11.67
N GLY A 24 10.53 7.49 -11.36
CA GLY A 24 11.34 7.84 -10.19
C GLY A 24 10.90 7.18 -8.88
N GLY A 25 10.06 6.14 -8.93
CA GLY A 25 9.64 5.31 -7.80
C GLY A 25 10.60 4.17 -7.46
N GLU A 26 11.91 4.42 -7.53
CA GLU A 26 12.95 3.39 -7.34
C GLU A 26 12.94 2.79 -5.93
N ASP A 27 12.52 3.58 -4.93
CA ASP A 27 12.43 3.17 -3.52
C ASP A 27 11.10 2.51 -3.15
N VAL A 28 10.21 2.28 -4.12
CA VAL A 28 8.93 1.60 -3.86
C VAL A 28 9.16 0.10 -3.70
N LEU A 29 8.70 -0.45 -2.58
CA LEU A 29 8.68 -1.89 -2.34
C LEU A 29 7.37 -2.49 -2.85
N PHE A 30 7.48 -3.62 -3.55
CA PHE A 30 6.35 -4.36 -4.08
C PHE A 30 6.25 -5.75 -3.46
N ALA A 31 5.03 -6.24 -3.34
CA ALA A 31 4.73 -7.61 -2.95
C ALA A 31 3.53 -8.10 -3.76
N GLU A 32 3.57 -9.36 -4.19
CA GLU A 32 2.49 -9.99 -4.94
C GLU A 32 1.56 -10.79 -4.01
N ASP A 33 0.27 -10.45 -4.01
CA ASP A 33 -0.77 -11.20 -3.31
C ASP A 33 -1.40 -12.25 -4.26
N ALA A 34 -0.60 -13.23 -4.68
CA ALA A 34 -0.97 -14.21 -5.70
C ALA A 34 -2.25 -15.02 -5.39
N ARG A 35 -2.62 -15.13 -4.10
CA ARG A 35 -3.80 -15.88 -3.63
C ARG A 35 -4.94 -15.00 -3.13
N GLY A 36 -4.78 -13.67 -3.13
CA GLY A 36 -5.77 -12.74 -2.59
C GLY A 36 -5.91 -12.82 -1.06
N GLU A 37 -4.94 -13.40 -0.35
CA GLU A 37 -4.99 -13.59 1.10
C GLU A 37 -4.88 -12.26 1.82
N ALA A 38 -4.06 -11.32 1.33
CA ALA A 38 -3.97 -9.98 1.90
C ALA A 38 -5.23 -9.16 1.59
N VAL A 39 -5.74 -9.21 0.36
CA VAL A 39 -7.01 -8.58 -0.02
C VAL A 39 -8.15 -9.03 0.88
N ALA A 40 -8.29 -10.34 1.10
CA ALA A 40 -9.32 -10.93 1.96
C ALA A 40 -9.06 -10.62 3.44
N GLY A 41 -7.85 -10.87 3.94
CA GLY A 41 -7.47 -10.69 5.34
C GLY A 41 -7.59 -9.24 5.81
N PHE A 42 -7.31 -8.27 4.94
CA PHE A 42 -7.53 -6.86 5.23
C PHE A 42 -8.92 -6.36 4.81
N ASN A 43 -9.79 -7.19 4.23
CA ASN A 43 -11.12 -6.77 3.73
C ASN A 43 -11.01 -5.52 2.82
N ILE A 44 -10.11 -5.58 1.84
CA ILE A 44 -9.94 -4.53 0.83
C ILE A 44 -11.09 -4.61 -0.16
N ARG A 45 -11.81 -3.49 -0.35
CA ARG A 45 -12.97 -3.41 -1.24
C ARG A 45 -12.77 -2.48 -2.43
N ALA A 46 -11.68 -1.72 -2.43
CA ALA A 46 -11.36 -0.75 -3.47
C ALA A 46 -9.85 -0.72 -3.71
N ALA A 47 -9.44 -0.68 -4.98
CA ALA A 47 -8.05 -0.48 -5.35
C ALA A 47 -7.54 0.89 -4.84
N GLY A 48 -6.25 0.98 -4.54
CA GLY A 48 -5.66 2.20 -4.00
C GLY A 48 -5.92 2.41 -2.50
N THR A 49 -6.50 1.40 -1.83
CA THR A 49 -6.67 1.41 -0.37
C THR A 49 -5.31 1.44 0.31
N LYS A 50 -5.16 2.40 1.22
CA LYS A 50 -3.98 2.61 2.04
C LYS A 50 -4.25 2.08 3.44
N ILE A 51 -3.34 1.27 3.95
CA ILE A 51 -3.36 0.75 5.32
C ILE A 51 -2.02 1.08 5.98
N ILE A 52 -2.07 1.59 7.21
CA ILE A 52 -0.89 1.72 8.07
C ILE A 52 -1.05 0.75 9.24
N ILE A 53 0.00 -0.05 9.46
CA ILE A 53 0.08 -1.07 10.51
C ILE A 53 1.20 -0.69 11.48
N ASP A 54 0.90 -0.66 12.78
CA ASP A 54 1.87 -0.38 13.84
C ASP A 54 2.81 -1.57 14.11
N ARG A 55 3.74 -1.41 15.07
CA ARG A 55 4.70 -2.48 15.41
C ARG A 55 4.07 -3.67 16.15
N ALA A 56 2.88 -3.49 16.73
CA ALA A 56 2.11 -4.55 17.38
C ALA A 56 1.23 -5.32 16.38
N GLY A 57 1.25 -4.93 15.09
CA GLY A 57 0.45 -5.55 14.04
C GLY A 57 -0.98 -5.00 13.95
N GLN A 58 -1.29 -3.90 14.64
CA GLN A 58 -2.62 -3.29 14.61
C GLN A 58 -2.79 -2.32 13.45
N ILE A 59 -3.97 -2.32 12.84
CA ILE A 59 -4.33 -1.33 11.81
C ILE A 59 -4.71 -0.03 12.52
N ILE A 60 -3.90 1.00 12.33
CA ILE A 60 -4.11 2.32 12.94
C ILE A 60 -4.71 3.33 11.96
N PHE A 61 -4.66 3.04 10.66
CA PHE A 61 -5.21 3.88 9.62
C PHE A 61 -5.64 3.04 8.42
N ARG A 62 -6.78 3.44 7.84
CA ARG A 62 -7.32 2.89 6.59
C ARG A 62 -8.04 3.99 5.82
N ASP A 63 -7.70 4.15 4.54
CA ASP A 63 -8.45 5.04 3.64
C ASP A 63 -8.43 4.47 2.21
N SER A 64 -9.60 4.40 1.59
CA SER A 64 -9.78 3.97 0.21
C SER A 64 -9.81 5.13 -0.78
N ARG A 65 -9.69 6.38 -0.31
CA ARG A 65 -9.69 7.59 -1.15
C ARG A 65 -8.26 8.00 -1.51
N ILE A 66 -8.15 9.00 -2.37
CA ILE A 66 -6.88 9.69 -2.59
C ILE A 66 -6.56 10.47 -1.31
N THR A 67 -5.49 10.08 -0.62
CA THR A 67 -5.01 10.76 0.58
C THR A 67 -3.76 11.56 0.19
N PRO A 68 -3.72 12.88 0.46
CA PRO A 68 -2.54 13.69 0.18
C PRO A 68 -1.30 13.18 0.93
N TYR A 69 -0.14 13.27 0.28
CA TYR A 69 1.13 12.81 0.85
C TYR A 69 1.39 13.39 2.25
N GLU A 70 1.19 14.69 2.45
CA GLU A 70 1.41 15.34 3.74
C GLU A 70 0.55 14.76 4.87
N GLN A 71 -0.66 14.31 4.56
CA GLN A 71 -1.52 13.64 5.55
C GLN A 71 -1.00 12.25 5.90
N LEU A 72 -0.58 11.48 4.89
CA LEU A 72 0.02 10.16 5.12
C LEU A 72 1.33 10.28 5.90
N ARG A 73 2.19 11.22 5.54
CA ARG A 73 3.46 11.50 6.23
C ARG A 73 3.22 11.82 7.71
N ALA A 74 2.30 12.73 8.01
CA ALA A 74 1.97 13.09 9.39
C ALA A 74 1.40 11.90 10.20
N LEU A 75 0.62 11.02 9.57
CA LEU A 75 0.11 9.80 10.21
C LEU A 75 1.25 8.82 10.52
N VAL A 76 2.13 8.59 9.55
CA VAL A 76 3.31 7.73 9.68
C VAL A 76 4.25 8.27 10.77
N GLU A 77 4.52 9.58 10.80
CA GLU A 77 5.39 10.20 11.81
C GLU A 77 4.82 10.10 13.24
N ARG A 78 3.49 10.10 13.41
CA ARG A 78 2.84 9.99 14.74
C ARG A 78 2.93 8.61 15.39
N VAL A 79 3.21 7.57 14.61
CA VAL A 79 3.33 6.18 15.10
C VAL A 79 4.75 5.62 15.03
N LEU A 80 5.73 6.46 14.70
CA LEU A 80 7.15 6.18 14.93
C LEU A 80 7.53 6.45 16.38
#